data_AF-C8X160-F1
#
_entry.id   AF-C8X160-F1
#
_cell.length_a   1.000
_cell.length_b   1.000
_cell.length_c   1.000
_cell.angle_alpha   90.00
_cell.angle_beta   90.00
_cell.angle_gamma   90.00
#
_symmetry.space_group_name_H-M   'P 1'
#
loop_
_entity.id
_entity.type
_entity.pdbx_description
1 polymer ?
#
loop_
_entity_poly.entity_id
_entity_poly.type
_entity_poly.pdbx_seq_one_letter_code
_entity_poly.pdbx_strand_id
1 'polypeptide(L)' 'MILDESYVDQLLEYIRSGQLADDFECSAEDRRYEILDFLEKIMELGEAADEVATKVIFKNSALGQLMGQSDDETTQ' A
#
# COMPACT_ATOMS: atom_id res chain seq x y z
N MET A 1 -0.15 -18.89 -0.81
CA MET A 1 0.42 -17.52 -0.74
C MET A 1 -0.68 -16.59 -1.21
N ILE A 2 -1.04 -15.55 -0.43
CA ILE A 2 -2.20 -14.66 -0.70
C ILE A 2 -1.87 -13.63 -1.80
N LEU A 3 -0.68 -13.70 -2.39
CA LEU A 3 -0.17 -12.73 -3.36
C LEU A 3 -0.50 -13.23 -4.78
N ASP A 4 -1.60 -12.74 -5.33
CA ASP A 4 -1.94 -12.88 -6.75
C ASP A 4 -1.51 -11.60 -7.49
N GLU A 5 -0.35 -11.68 -8.12
CA GLU A 5 0.25 -10.57 -8.89
C GLU A 5 -0.66 -10.14 -10.05
N SER A 6 -1.34 -11.10 -10.69
CA SER A 6 -2.22 -10.83 -11.83
C SER A 6 -3.43 -9.98 -11.43
N TYR A 7 -3.95 -10.17 -10.22
CA TYR A 7 -5.05 -9.38 -9.69
C TYR A 7 -4.61 -7.95 -9.37
N VAL A 8 -3.43 -7.80 -8.76
CA VAL A 8 -2.86 -6.48 -8.43
C VAL A 8 -2.58 -5.68 -9.70
N ASP A 9 -2.01 -6.32 -10.73
CA ASP A 9 -1.73 -5.66 -12.01
C ASP A 9 -3.01 -5.21 -12.71
N GLN A 10 -4.05 -6.06 -12.74
CA GLN A 10 -5.36 -5.69 -13.29
C GLN A 10 -5.99 -4.53 -12.53
N LEU A 11 -5.90 -4.52 -11.20
CA LEU A 11 -6.41 -3.43 -10.38
C LEU A 11 -5.65 -2.12 -10.64
N LEU A 12 -4.32 -2.18 -10.73
CA LEU A 12 -3.49 -1.02 -11.07
C LEU A 12 -3.82 -0.47 -12.45
N GLU A 13 -4.00 -1.34 -13.45
CA GLU A 13 -4.39 -0.94 -14.80
C GLU A 13 -5.77 -0.30 -14.81
N TYR A 14 -6.75 -0.88 -14.11
CA TYR A 14 -8.10 -0.32 -14.00
C TYR A 14 -8.09 1.11 -13.42
N ILE A 15 -7.24 1.37 -12.41
CA ILE A 15 -7.08 2.71 -11.82
C ILE A 15 -6.35 3.66 -12.77
N ARG A 16 -5.26 3.22 -13.41
CA ARG A 16 -4.38 4.07 -14.23
C ARG A 16 -4.92 4.36 -15.62
N SER A 17 -5.74 3.46 -16.17
CA SER A 17 -6.32 3.57 -17.51
C SER A 17 -7.39 4.66 -17.62
N GLY A 18 -7.87 5.19 -16.49
CA GLY A 18 -8.98 6.14 -16.44
C GLY A 18 -10.36 5.48 -16.41
N GLN A 19 -10.45 4.17 -16.62
CA GLN A 19 -11.71 3.42 -16.58
C GLN A 19 -12.47 3.61 -15.26
N LEU A 20 -11.76 3.64 -14.13
CA LEU A 20 -12.37 3.91 -12.83
C LEU A 20 -13.02 5.30 -12.75
N ALA A 21 -12.41 6.31 -13.38
CA ALA A 21 -12.97 7.66 -13.40
C ALA A 21 -14.22 7.72 -14.29
N ASP A 22 -14.18 7.06 -15.45
CA ASP A 22 -15.33 6.94 -16.35
C ASP A 22 -16.50 6.22 -15.66
N ASP A 23 -16.21 5.12 -14.96
CA ASP A 23 -17.20 4.36 -14.19
C ASP A 23 -17.80 5.21 -13.07
N PHE A 24 -17.00 6.03 -12.39
CA PHE A 24 -17.49 6.96 -11.38
C PHE A 24 -18.43 8.02 -11.98
N GLU A 25 -18.04 8.65 -13.09
CA GLU A 25 -18.84 9.68 -13.75
C GLU A 25 -20.16 9.12 -14.30
N CYS A 26 -20.15 7.92 -14.87
CA CYS A 26 -21.33 7.28 -15.45
C CYS A 26 -22.24 6.57 -14.43
N SER A 27 -21.79 6.47 -13.17
CA SER A 27 -22.53 5.78 -12.11
C SER A 27 -23.60 6.65 -11.44
N ALA A 28 -24.63 5.96 -10.91
CA ALA A 28 -25.59 6.55 -9.97
C ALA A 28 -24.91 6.89 -8.63
N GLU A 29 -25.57 7.72 -7.83
CA GLU A 29 -24.99 8.30 -6.60
C GLU A 29 -24.55 7.24 -5.58
N ASP A 30 -25.38 6.22 -5.36
CA ASP A 30 -25.09 5.06 -4.52
C ASP A 30 -23.81 4.33 -4.96
N ARG A 31 -23.68 4.07 -6.26
CA ARG A 31 -22.52 3.41 -6.83
C ARG A 31 -21.26 4.27 -6.76
N ARG A 32 -21.39 5.59 -6.83
CA ARG A 32 -20.27 6.52 -6.61
C ARG A 32 -19.73 6.43 -5.19
N TYR A 33 -20.59 6.34 -4.18
CA TYR A 33 -20.14 6.13 -2.80
C TYR A 33 -19.40 4.80 -2.64
N GLU A 34 -19.91 3.71 -3.23
CA GLU A 34 -19.21 2.42 -3.21
C GLU A 34 -17.81 2.50 -3.84
N ILE A 35 -17.66 3.25 -4.93
CA ILE A 35 -16.37 3.47 -5.60
C ILE A 35 -15.42 4.27 -4.68
N LEU A 36 -15.91 5.27 -3.96
CA LEU A 36 -15.11 6.05 -3.02
C LEU A 36 -14.65 5.20 -1.84
N ASP A 37 -15.55 4.41 -1.24
CA ASP A 37 -15.20 3.48 -0.15
C ASP A 37 -14.18 2.44 -0.60
N PHE A 38 -14.26 1.99 -1.86
CA PHE A 38 -13.28 1.08 -2.44
C PHE A 38 -11.92 1.74 -2.62
N LEU A 39 -11.87 2.98 -3.11
CA LEU A 39 -10.64 3.76 -3.23
C LEU A 39 -9.97 4.00 -1.87
N GLU A 40 -10.75 4.29 -0.83
CA GLU A 40 -10.24 4.46 0.53
C GLU A 40 -9.52 3.19 1.02
N LYS A 41 -10.12 2.02 0.83
CA LYS A 41 -9.48 0.74 1.18
C LYS A 41 -8.19 0.48 0.41
N ILE A 42 -8.10 0.90 -0.85
CA ILE A 42 -6.86 0.77 -1.64
C ILE A 42 -5.78 1.70 -1.09
N MET A 43 -6.14 2.91 -0.68
CA MET A 43 -5.21 3.83 -0.05
C MET A 43 -4.66 3.26 1.27
N GLU A 44 -5.53 2.73 2.13
CA GLU A 44 -5.13 2.05 3.36
C GLU A 44 -4.18 0.86 3.08
N LEU A 45 -4.48 0.06 2.04
CA LEU A 45 -3.62 -1.05 1.61
C LEU A 45 -2.24 -0.55 1.17
N GLY A 46 -2.19 0.54 0.41
CA GLY A 46 -0.94 1.16 -0.04
C GLY A 46 -0.09 1.67 1.12
N GLU A 47 -0.72 2.33 2.10
CA GLU A 47 -0.05 2.81 3.32
C GLU A 47 0.51 1.64 4.15
N ALA A 48 -0.28 0.60 4.37
CA ALA A 48 0.18 -0.59 5.09
C ALA A 48 1.34 -1.29 4.36
N ALA A 49 1.28 -1.36 3.02
CA ALA A 49 2.36 -1.92 2.22
C ALA A 49 3.64 -1.08 2.31
N ASP A 50 3.53 0.25 2.27
CA ASP A 50 4.67 1.16 2.41
C ASP A 50 5.31 1.08 3.81
N GLU A 51 4.50 1.01 4.87
CA GLU A 51 5.00 0.87 6.24
C GLU A 51 5.81 -0.44 6.39
N VAL A 52 5.29 -1.54 5.83
CA VAL A 52 5.98 -2.83 5.82
C VAL A 52 7.26 -2.76 4.97
N ALA A 53 7.20 -2.17 3.78
CA ALA A 53 8.36 -2.00 2.91
C ALA A 53 9.45 -1.18 3.61
N THR A 54 9.08 -0.07 4.23
CA THR A 54 9.97 0.77 5.03
C THR A 54 10.59 -0.04 6.17
N LYS A 55 9.80 -0.76 6.98
CA LYS A 55 10.34 -1.60 8.06
C LYS A 55 11.30 -2.68 7.55
N VAL A 56 10.98 -3.33 6.44
CA VAL A 56 11.82 -4.38 5.85
C VAL A 56 13.12 -3.80 5.30
N ILE A 57 13.04 -2.70 4.55
CA ILE A 57 14.21 -2.01 3.99
C ILE A 57 15.08 -1.47 5.12
N PHE A 58 14.51 -0.80 6.13
CA PHE A 58 15.27 -0.26 7.25
C PHE A 58 15.96 -1.34 8.07
N LYS A 59 15.27 -2.44 8.42
CA LYS A 59 15.88 -3.58 9.13
C LYS A 59 17.04 -4.21 8.35
N ASN A 60 16.95 -4.24 7.02
CA ASN A 60 17.99 -4.79 6.16
C ASN A 60 19.01 -3.75 5.67
N SER A 61 18.81 -2.47 5.98
CA SER A 61 19.71 -1.39 5.61
C SER A 61 20.89 -1.29 6.57
N ALA A 62 22.03 -0.81 6.06
CA ALA A 62 23.20 -0.50 6.89
C ALA A 62 22.87 0.48 8.03
N LEU A 63 21.86 1.36 7.84
CA LEU A 63 21.40 2.29 8.85
C LEU A 63 20.67 1.59 10.01
N GLY A 64 19.83 0.59 9.73
CA GLY A 64 19.16 -0.22 10.75
C GLY A 64 20.12 -1.11 11.53
N GLN A 65 21.16 -1.63 10.86
CA GLN A 65 22.23 -2.38 11.52
C GLN A 65 23.10 -1.48 12.43
N LEU A 66 23.35 -0.23 12.04
CA LEU A 66 24.10 0.74 12.84
C LEU A 66 23.30 1.21 14.08
N MET A 67 22.00 1.49 13.92
CA MET A 67 21.15 1.86 15.06
C MET A 67 20.93 0.68 16.03
N GLY A 68 20.78 -0.55 15.53
CA GLY A 68 20.60 -1.73 16.38
C GLY A 68 21.82 -2.11 17.22
N GLN A 69 23.02 -1.59 16.91
CA GLN A 69 24.23 -1.77 17.72
C GLN A 69 24.35 -0.74 18.86
N SER A 70 23.57 0.34 18.83
CA SER A 70 23.69 1.45 19.80
C SER A 70 22.94 1.18 21.11
N ASP A 71 22.00 0.23 21.13
CA ASP A 71 21.16 -0.06 22.29
C ASP A 71 21.73 -1.17 23.22
N ASP A 72 22.85 -1.80 22.85
CA ASP A 72 23.42 -2.96 23.58
C ASP A 72 24.71 -2.64 24.40
N GLU A 73 25.18 -1.38 24.41
CA GLU A 73 26.38 -0.95 25.16
C GLU A 73 26.08 0.05 26.30
N THR A 74 24.99 -0.14 27.06
CA THR A 74 24.84 0.54 28.37
C THR A 74 24.13 -0.34 29.40
N THR A 75 24.71 -1.50 29.72
CA THR A 75 24.56 -2.12 31.05
C THR A 75 25.76 -3.02 31.33
N GLN A 76 26.88 -2.42 31.74
CA GLN A 76 27.86 -3.00 32.67
C GLN A 76 28.58 -1.87 33.40
#